data_AF-A0A0U3A1T0-F1
#
_entry.id   AF-A0A0U3A1T0-F1
#
_cell.length_a   1.000
_cell.length_b   1.000
_cell.length_c   1.000
_cell.angle_alpha   90.00
_cell.angle_beta   90.00
_cell.angle_gamma   90.00
#
_symmetry.space_group_name_H-M   'P 1'
#
loop_
_entity.id
_entity.type
_entity.pdbx_description
1 polymer ?
#
loop_
_entity_poly.entity_id
_entity_poly.type
_entity_poly.pdbx_seq_one_letter_code
_entity_poly.pdbx_strand_id
1 'polypeptide(L)'
;SRKLPDAFLDAVVRLTATEPDAEVRAQIASTSRRLPANQALALVRALCQRDIDAADPCIPLLCWWTLEALCARDRDAVIAALEWKSAMVNEQILGRVMRRFAADGTHAGLLTCAQLLESAPAAEQRQRLMVGFEEAFKGRALPTLPEPLVQALARHGLASRHLRVRLREPEAIAAALKTAMDEMARMDERLLCVRLFGEVKVPESVPVLLRLVVSAPSNELRKAALTSLLLYDNE
;
A
#
# COMPACT_ATOMS: atom_id res chain seq x y z
N SER A 1 -3.09 31.33 -5.01
CA SER A 1 -2.36 30.11 -5.39
C SER A 1 -1.07 30.53 -6.08
N ARG A 2 0.09 29.94 -5.74
CA ARG A 2 1.38 30.26 -6.39
C ARG A 2 1.45 29.48 -7.70
N LYS A 3 0.89 30.04 -8.79
CA LYS A 3 0.98 29.49 -10.15
C LYS A 3 2.24 30.05 -10.82
N LEU A 4 3.06 29.19 -11.41
CA LEU A 4 4.16 29.61 -12.27
C LEU A 4 3.63 30.09 -13.62
N PRO A 5 4.23 31.11 -14.26
CA PRO A 5 3.98 31.40 -15.66
C PRO A 5 4.25 30.16 -16.53
N ASP A 6 3.40 29.89 -17.52
CA ASP A 6 3.46 28.63 -18.27
C ASP A 6 4.81 28.47 -19.01
N ALA A 7 5.35 29.55 -19.59
CA ALA A 7 6.67 29.53 -20.20
C ALA A 7 7.81 29.21 -19.22
N PHE A 8 7.69 29.63 -17.95
CA PHE A 8 8.66 29.31 -16.91
C PHE A 8 8.54 27.85 -16.47
N LEU A 9 7.31 27.35 -16.30
CA LEU A 9 7.07 25.94 -16.04
C LEU A 9 7.71 25.05 -17.12
N ASP A 10 7.48 25.37 -18.39
CA ASP A 10 8.04 24.62 -19.51
C ASP A 10 9.57 24.64 -19.51
N ALA A 11 10.18 25.77 -19.14
CA ALA A 11 11.63 25.86 -18.98
C ALA A 11 12.14 24.97 -17.85
N VAL A 12 11.46 24.94 -16.71
CA VAL A 12 11.83 24.08 -15.57
C VAL A 12 11.64 22.60 -15.92
N VAL A 13 10.55 22.22 -16.60
CA VAL A 13 10.31 20.84 -17.07
C VAL A 13 11.41 20.41 -18.05
N ARG A 14 11.86 21.29 -18.97
CA ARG A 14 13.00 20.97 -19.83
C ARG A 14 14.30 20.84 -19.03
N LEU A 15 14.48 21.68 -18.01
CA LEU A 15 15.67 21.65 -17.15
C LEU A 15 15.78 20.30 -16.40
N THR A 16 14.69 19.72 -15.89
CA THR A 16 14.75 18.45 -15.14
C THR A 16 15.34 17.30 -15.95
N ALA A 17 15.19 17.33 -17.28
CA ALA A 17 15.75 16.32 -18.18
C ALA A 17 17.29 16.31 -18.19
N THR A 18 17.94 17.44 -17.93
CA THR A 18 19.40 17.60 -18.05
C THR A 18 20.11 18.07 -16.78
N GLU A 19 19.38 18.55 -15.76
CA GLU A 19 19.93 19.14 -14.53
C GLU A 19 20.88 18.17 -13.78
N PRO A 20 22.20 18.42 -13.73
CA PRO A 20 23.12 17.51 -13.06
C PRO A 20 23.03 17.58 -11.53
N ASP A 21 22.64 18.71 -10.95
CA ASP A 21 22.71 18.94 -9.52
C ASP A 21 21.49 18.34 -8.80
N ALA A 22 21.76 17.42 -7.85
CA ALA A 22 20.74 16.79 -7.03
C ALA A 22 20.00 17.77 -6.11
N GLU A 23 20.68 18.82 -5.62
CA GLU A 23 20.07 19.85 -4.78
C GLU A 23 19.02 20.65 -5.57
N VAL A 24 19.33 20.99 -6.82
CA VAL A 24 18.39 21.67 -7.72
C VAL A 24 17.16 20.78 -7.97
N ARG A 25 17.36 19.48 -8.26
CA ARG A 25 16.26 18.53 -8.44
C ARG A 25 15.40 18.38 -7.19
N ALA A 26 16.02 18.28 -6.01
CA ALA A 26 15.34 18.23 -4.72
C ALA A 26 14.52 19.51 -4.45
N GLN A 27 15.05 20.68 -4.80
CA GLN A 27 14.35 21.95 -4.66
C GLN A 27 13.15 22.04 -5.62
N ILE A 28 13.28 21.54 -6.85
CA ILE A 28 12.16 21.44 -7.82
C ILE A 28 11.06 20.54 -7.24
N ALA A 29 11.42 19.34 -6.76
CA ALA A 29 10.49 18.42 -6.12
C ALA A 29 9.78 19.06 -4.92
N SER A 30 10.52 19.71 -4.03
CA SER A 30 9.97 20.38 -2.84
C SER A 30 9.04 21.56 -3.19
N THR A 31 9.39 22.32 -4.23
CA THR A 31 8.60 23.48 -4.68
C THR A 31 7.29 23.02 -5.32
N SER A 32 7.31 21.90 -6.04
CA SER A 32 6.16 21.39 -6.79
C SER A 32 4.92 21.17 -5.91
N ARG A 33 5.07 20.74 -4.64
CA ARG A 33 3.97 20.59 -3.66
C ARG A 33 3.13 21.86 -3.44
N ARG A 34 3.70 23.04 -3.67
CA ARG A 34 3.06 24.34 -3.44
C ARG A 34 2.32 24.87 -4.67
N LEU A 35 2.42 24.18 -5.80
CA LEU A 35 1.84 24.58 -7.07
C LEU A 35 0.45 23.95 -7.28
N PRO A 36 -0.36 24.49 -8.21
CA PRO A 36 -1.56 23.82 -8.69
C PRO A 36 -1.27 22.41 -9.23
N ALA A 37 -2.25 21.51 -9.15
CA ALA A 37 -2.11 20.09 -9.48
C ALA A 37 -1.45 19.83 -10.84
N ASN A 38 -1.89 20.53 -11.88
CA ASN A 38 -1.33 20.38 -13.23
C ASN A 38 0.18 20.70 -13.28
N GLN A 39 0.64 21.77 -12.62
CA GLN A 39 2.05 22.15 -12.62
C GLN A 39 2.88 21.26 -11.70
N ALA A 40 2.34 20.90 -10.53
CA ALA A 40 2.98 19.99 -9.60
C ALA A 40 3.25 18.62 -10.25
N LEU A 41 2.23 18.05 -10.89
CA LEU A 41 2.33 16.75 -11.56
C LEU A 41 3.22 16.78 -12.78
N ALA A 42 3.26 17.89 -13.55
CA ALA A 42 4.18 18.04 -14.67
C ALA A 42 5.65 17.95 -14.22
N LEU A 43 6.00 18.63 -13.12
CA LEU A 43 7.36 18.61 -12.57
C LEU A 43 7.72 17.24 -11.97
N VAL A 44 6.83 16.66 -11.16
CA VAL A 44 7.06 15.33 -10.56
C VAL A 44 7.23 14.27 -11.64
N ARG A 45 6.36 14.28 -12.67
CA ARG A 45 6.47 13.36 -13.81
C ARG A 45 7.84 13.49 -14.48
N ALA A 46 8.28 14.70 -14.79
CA ALA A 46 9.54 14.95 -15.48
C ALA A 46 10.76 14.52 -14.64
N LEU A 47 10.71 14.68 -13.32
CA LEU A 47 11.74 14.15 -12.41
C LEU A 47 11.74 12.60 -12.40
N CYS A 48 10.55 11.99 -12.33
CA CYS A 48 10.42 10.52 -12.31
C CYS A 48 10.92 9.86 -13.60
N GLN A 49 10.65 10.45 -14.77
CA GLN A 49 11.02 9.87 -16.06
C GLN A 49 12.53 9.68 -16.25
N ARG A 50 13.35 10.46 -15.55
CA ARG A 50 14.80 10.43 -15.72
C ARG A 50 15.48 9.30 -14.96
N ASP A 51 14.86 8.78 -13.89
CA ASP A 51 15.36 7.70 -13.02
C ASP A 51 16.76 7.88 -12.40
N ILE A 52 17.47 8.98 -12.67
CA ILE A 52 18.79 9.28 -12.09
C ILE A 52 18.76 9.29 -10.55
N ASP A 53 17.60 9.60 -9.98
CA ASP A 53 17.37 9.72 -8.54
C ASP A 53 16.75 8.45 -7.92
N ALA A 54 16.63 7.34 -8.66
CA ALA A 54 15.98 6.13 -8.14
C ALA A 54 16.65 5.59 -6.86
N ALA A 55 17.97 5.71 -6.76
CA ALA A 55 18.76 5.31 -5.59
C ALA A 55 19.02 6.46 -4.59
N ASP A 56 18.54 7.68 -4.87
CA ASP A 56 18.69 8.81 -3.96
C ASP A 56 17.78 8.62 -2.72
N PRO A 57 18.27 8.87 -1.49
CA PRO A 57 17.49 8.63 -0.28
C PRO A 57 16.35 9.65 -0.06
N CYS A 58 16.38 10.80 -0.73
CA CYS A 58 15.53 11.95 -0.43
C CYS A 58 14.59 12.32 -1.59
N ILE A 59 15.10 12.44 -2.82
CA ILE A 59 14.36 12.95 -3.98
C ILE A 59 13.10 12.11 -4.29
N PRO A 60 13.14 10.77 -4.31
CA PRO A 60 11.93 9.97 -4.48
C PRO A 60 10.85 10.25 -3.42
N LEU A 61 11.27 10.50 -2.17
CA LEU A 61 10.36 10.84 -1.07
C LEU A 61 9.78 12.25 -1.19
N LEU A 62 10.52 13.21 -1.74
CA LEU A 62 10.02 14.55 -2.04
C LEU A 62 8.99 14.54 -3.18
N CYS A 63 9.23 13.73 -4.21
CA CYS A 63 8.26 13.46 -5.28
C CYS A 63 6.98 12.82 -4.70
N TRP A 64 7.14 11.79 -3.86
CA TRP A 64 6.03 11.17 -3.13
C TRP A 64 5.23 12.19 -2.30
N TRP A 65 5.90 13.05 -1.53
CA TRP A 65 5.26 14.05 -0.67
C TRP A 65 4.39 15.04 -1.47
N THR A 66 4.78 15.34 -2.71
CA THR A 66 3.96 16.14 -3.63
C THR A 66 2.73 15.36 -4.09
N LEU A 67 2.89 14.11 -4.51
CA LEU A 67 1.78 13.24 -4.94
C LEU A 67 0.77 13.01 -3.80
N GLU A 68 1.26 12.73 -2.59
CA GLU A 68 0.44 12.50 -1.41
C GLU A 68 -0.49 13.68 -1.12
N ALA A 69 0.03 14.91 -1.23
CA ALA A 69 -0.76 16.11 -1.03
C ALA A 69 -1.91 16.23 -2.04
N LEU A 70 -1.76 15.64 -3.23
CA LEU A 70 -2.75 15.64 -4.30
C LEU A 70 -3.74 14.47 -4.18
N CYS A 71 -3.38 13.36 -3.54
CA CYS A 71 -4.24 12.17 -3.42
C CYS A 71 -5.64 12.46 -2.85
N ALA A 72 -5.78 13.41 -1.92
CA ALA A 72 -7.09 13.71 -1.33
C ALA A 72 -8.04 14.48 -2.26
N ARG A 73 -7.51 15.24 -3.22
CA ARG A 73 -8.27 16.21 -4.03
C ARG A 73 -8.24 15.96 -5.55
N ASP A 74 -7.18 15.35 -6.06
CA ASP A 74 -6.88 15.22 -7.50
C ASP A 74 -6.55 13.76 -7.86
N ARG A 75 -7.39 12.80 -7.42
CA ARG A 75 -7.14 11.34 -7.53
C ARG A 75 -6.79 10.89 -8.95
N ASP A 76 -7.64 11.20 -9.91
CA ASP A 76 -7.46 10.77 -11.30
C ASP A 76 -6.19 11.37 -11.92
N ALA A 77 -5.87 12.61 -11.55
CA ALA A 77 -4.66 13.27 -12.03
C ALA A 77 -3.39 12.61 -11.45
N VAL A 78 -3.41 12.20 -10.18
CA VAL A 78 -2.30 11.44 -9.57
C VAL A 78 -2.10 10.11 -10.28
N ILE A 79 -3.18 9.35 -10.54
CA ILE A 79 -3.11 8.06 -11.24
C ILE A 79 -2.54 8.26 -12.65
N ALA A 80 -3.03 9.26 -13.38
CA ALA A 80 -2.55 9.58 -14.73
C ALA A 80 -1.08 10.05 -14.75
N ALA A 81 -0.55 10.55 -13.63
CA ALA A 81 0.84 11.01 -13.51
C ALA A 81 1.84 9.89 -13.20
N LEU A 82 1.39 8.67 -12.94
CA LEU A 82 2.29 7.55 -12.66
C LEU A 82 3.03 7.11 -13.92
N GLU A 83 4.36 7.25 -13.88
CA GLU A 83 5.25 6.82 -14.94
C GLU A 83 5.63 5.36 -14.72
N TRP A 84 4.82 4.42 -15.22
CA TRP A 84 4.97 2.98 -14.97
C TRP A 84 6.32 2.38 -15.41
N LYS A 85 7.05 3.05 -16.31
CA LYS A 85 8.38 2.63 -16.77
C LYS A 85 9.52 3.12 -15.85
N SER A 86 9.25 4.07 -14.96
CA SER A 86 10.27 4.63 -14.08
C SER A 86 10.61 3.67 -12.95
N ALA A 87 11.89 3.34 -12.78
CA ALA A 87 12.38 2.56 -11.64
C ALA A 87 12.07 3.26 -10.31
N MET A 88 12.24 4.58 -10.25
CA MET A 88 11.93 5.39 -9.07
C MET A 88 10.44 5.28 -8.68
N VAL A 89 9.54 5.39 -9.65
CA VAL A 89 8.09 5.25 -9.41
C VAL A 89 7.76 3.86 -8.91
N ASN A 90 8.29 2.86 -9.60
CA ASN A 90 8.09 1.47 -9.27
C ASN A 90 8.52 1.16 -7.83
N GLU A 91 9.77 1.42 -7.48
CA GLU A 91 10.36 1.00 -6.21
C GLU A 91 9.91 1.85 -5.01
N GLN A 92 9.75 3.16 -5.20
CA GLN A 92 9.56 4.09 -4.08
C GLN A 92 8.15 4.67 -3.97
N ILE A 93 7.38 4.73 -5.07
CA ILE A 93 6.13 5.50 -5.12
C ILE A 93 4.89 4.58 -5.18
N LEU A 94 4.86 3.54 -6.02
CA LEU A 94 3.64 2.75 -6.26
C LEU A 94 3.02 2.19 -4.97
N GLY A 95 3.84 1.53 -4.13
CA GLY A 95 3.36 0.99 -2.86
C GLY A 95 2.79 2.07 -1.94
N ARG A 96 3.40 3.26 -1.91
CA ARG A 96 2.93 4.38 -1.07
C ARG A 96 1.62 4.97 -1.59
N VAL A 97 1.46 5.10 -2.90
CA VAL A 97 0.21 5.54 -3.54
C VAL A 97 -0.92 4.59 -3.18
N MET A 98 -0.72 3.28 -3.39
CA MET A 98 -1.72 2.26 -3.04
C MET A 98 -2.07 2.30 -1.56
N ARG A 99 -1.05 2.33 -0.69
CA ARG A 99 -1.21 2.41 0.77
C ARG A 99 -2.00 3.63 1.18
N ARG A 100 -1.73 4.80 0.60
CA ARG A 100 -2.40 6.07 0.93
C ARG A 100 -3.89 6.01 0.61
N PHE A 101 -4.29 5.43 -0.53
CA PHE A 101 -5.69 5.28 -0.89
C PHE A 101 -6.40 4.19 -0.07
N ALA A 102 -5.72 3.09 0.21
CA ALA A 102 -6.26 2.00 1.03
C ALA A 102 -6.45 2.41 2.51
N ALA A 103 -5.49 3.14 3.08
CA ALA A 103 -5.45 3.47 4.51
C ALA A 103 -6.59 4.39 4.97
N ASP A 104 -7.20 5.16 4.05
CA ASP A 104 -8.38 5.96 4.37
C ASP A 104 -9.62 5.09 4.66
N GLY A 105 -9.64 3.83 4.19
CA GLY A 105 -10.73 2.88 4.41
C GLY A 105 -12.07 3.27 3.77
N THR A 106 -12.12 4.38 3.05
CA THR A 106 -13.33 4.88 2.39
C THR A 106 -13.63 4.08 1.12
N HIS A 107 -14.91 3.96 0.78
CA HIS A 107 -15.35 3.33 -0.48
C HIS A 107 -14.65 3.96 -1.71
N ALA A 108 -14.55 5.29 -1.75
CA ALA A 108 -13.85 5.99 -2.84
C ALA A 108 -12.36 5.63 -2.92
N GLY A 109 -11.66 5.56 -1.77
CA GLY A 109 -10.25 5.14 -1.74
C GLY A 109 -10.05 3.71 -2.24
N LEU A 110 -10.93 2.79 -1.84
CA LEU A 110 -10.88 1.39 -2.28
C LEU A 110 -11.21 1.22 -3.77
N LEU A 111 -12.11 2.04 -4.33
CA LEU A 111 -12.33 2.10 -5.78
C LEU A 111 -11.08 2.59 -6.51
N THR A 112 -10.37 3.58 -5.97
CA THR A 112 -9.08 4.02 -6.52
C THR A 112 -8.03 2.91 -6.48
N CYS A 113 -8.00 2.09 -5.42
CA CYS A 113 -7.15 0.90 -5.38
C CYS A 113 -7.46 -0.08 -6.52
N ALA A 114 -8.75 -0.31 -6.84
CA ALA A 114 -9.13 -1.15 -7.97
C ALA A 114 -8.64 -0.56 -9.30
N GLN A 115 -8.85 0.74 -9.51
CA GLN A 115 -8.40 1.45 -10.70
C GLN A 115 -6.88 1.38 -10.90
N LEU A 116 -6.10 1.50 -9.82
CA LEU A 116 -4.64 1.36 -9.85
C LEU A 116 -4.21 -0.05 -10.28
N LEU A 117 -4.86 -1.09 -9.77
CA LEU A 117 -4.56 -2.48 -10.14
C LEU A 117 -4.86 -2.75 -11.62
N GLU A 118 -5.97 -2.23 -12.13
CA GLU A 118 -6.37 -2.37 -13.54
C GLU A 118 -5.50 -1.53 -14.47
N SER A 119 -4.99 -0.38 -14.02
CA SER A 119 -4.12 0.50 -14.81
C SER A 119 -2.68 0.01 -14.89
N ALA A 120 -2.25 -0.88 -13.99
CA ALA A 120 -0.89 -1.37 -13.93
C ALA A 120 -0.57 -2.29 -15.13
N PRO A 121 0.49 -2.00 -15.92
CA PRO A 121 0.72 -2.68 -17.19
C PRO A 121 1.26 -4.11 -17.03
N ALA A 122 2.06 -4.40 -16.00
CA ALA A 122 2.63 -5.73 -15.77
C ALA A 122 2.43 -6.23 -14.33
N ALA A 123 2.69 -7.53 -14.14
CA ALA A 123 2.46 -8.22 -12.87
C ALA A 123 3.35 -7.68 -11.75
N GLU A 124 4.57 -7.25 -12.09
CA GLU A 124 5.51 -6.66 -11.15
C GLU A 124 4.94 -5.38 -10.49
N GLN A 125 4.35 -4.47 -11.26
CA GLN A 125 3.74 -3.26 -10.70
C GLN A 125 2.53 -3.59 -9.85
N ARG A 126 1.70 -4.54 -10.27
CA ARG A 126 0.58 -5.03 -9.45
C ARG A 126 1.06 -5.60 -8.12
N GLN A 127 2.15 -6.37 -8.12
CA GLN A 127 2.72 -6.90 -6.88
C GLN A 127 3.23 -5.78 -5.96
N ARG A 128 3.89 -4.75 -6.51
CA ARG A 128 4.32 -3.58 -5.72
C ARG A 128 3.14 -2.80 -5.12
N LEU A 129 2.05 -2.63 -5.88
CA LEU A 129 0.81 -2.07 -5.36
C LEU A 129 0.28 -2.93 -4.20
N MET A 130 0.24 -4.25 -4.36
CA MET A 130 -0.26 -5.16 -3.32
C MET A 130 0.51 -5.09 -2.01
N VAL A 131 1.84 -4.91 -2.06
CA VAL A 131 2.63 -4.66 -0.84
C VAL A 131 2.08 -3.45 -0.08
N GLY A 132 1.84 -2.34 -0.79
CA GLY A 132 1.25 -1.14 -0.19
C GLY A 132 -0.17 -1.34 0.34
N PHE A 133 -0.99 -2.10 -0.38
CA PHE A 133 -2.35 -2.44 0.04
C PHE A 133 -2.36 -3.23 1.35
N GLU A 134 -1.52 -4.26 1.46
CA GLU A 134 -1.42 -5.07 2.68
C GLU A 134 -0.88 -4.29 3.87
N GLU A 135 0.12 -3.42 3.64
CA GLU A 135 0.65 -2.51 4.66
C GLU A 135 -0.39 -1.56 5.22
N ALA A 136 -1.36 -1.11 4.41
CA ALA A 136 -2.41 -0.20 4.86
C ALA A 136 -3.29 -0.81 5.97
N PHE A 137 -3.43 -2.14 5.96
CA PHE A 137 -4.29 -2.88 6.88
C PHE A 137 -3.51 -3.75 7.86
N LYS A 138 -2.18 -3.61 7.97
CA LYS A 138 -1.41 -4.34 8.98
C LYS A 138 -1.82 -3.89 10.37
N GLY A 139 -2.36 -4.80 11.20
CA GLY A 139 -2.86 -4.48 12.54
C GLY A 139 -4.21 -3.77 12.56
N ARG A 140 -4.97 -3.79 11.45
CA ARG A 140 -6.31 -3.19 11.34
C ARG A 140 -7.25 -4.16 10.63
N ALA A 141 -8.53 -4.12 10.99
CA ALA A 141 -9.56 -4.85 10.26
C ALA A 141 -9.65 -4.34 8.81
N LEU A 142 -9.80 -5.27 7.87
CA LEU A 142 -10.07 -4.94 6.47
C LEU A 142 -11.54 -4.53 6.35
N PRO A 143 -11.87 -3.35 5.81
CA PRO A 143 -13.26 -3.00 5.52
C PRO A 143 -13.82 -3.91 4.43
N THR A 144 -15.15 -3.92 4.28
CA THR A 144 -15.79 -4.58 3.14
C THR A 144 -15.23 -4.00 1.85
N LEU A 145 -14.63 -4.85 1.02
CA LEU A 145 -14.07 -4.42 -0.25
C LEU A 145 -15.18 -4.20 -1.28
N PRO A 146 -15.13 -3.11 -2.06
CA PRO A 146 -16.07 -2.92 -3.16
C PRO A 146 -15.84 -3.96 -4.25
N GLU A 147 -16.92 -4.37 -4.91
CA GLU A 147 -16.90 -5.42 -5.93
C GLU A 147 -15.82 -5.24 -7.01
N PRO A 148 -15.56 -4.03 -7.57
CA PRO A 148 -14.49 -3.83 -8.54
C PRO A 148 -13.10 -4.21 -8.02
N LEU A 149 -12.84 -3.99 -6.73
CA LEU A 149 -11.56 -4.35 -6.12
C LEU A 149 -11.44 -5.86 -5.94
N VAL A 150 -12.50 -6.53 -5.49
CA VAL A 150 -12.54 -8.00 -5.39
C VAL A 150 -12.29 -8.64 -6.75
N GLN A 151 -12.94 -8.13 -7.80
CA GLN A 151 -12.77 -8.62 -9.16
C GLN A 151 -11.34 -8.41 -9.68
N ALA A 152 -10.74 -7.22 -9.44
CA ALA A 152 -9.37 -6.95 -9.84
C ALA A 152 -8.37 -7.89 -9.14
N LEU A 153 -8.55 -8.13 -7.84
CA LEU A 153 -7.73 -9.07 -7.07
C LEU A 153 -7.84 -10.51 -7.60
N ALA A 154 -9.06 -10.96 -7.86
CA ALA A 154 -9.32 -12.31 -8.38
C ALA A 154 -8.75 -12.49 -9.79
N ARG A 155 -9.00 -11.54 -10.70
CA ARG A 155 -8.53 -11.55 -12.09
C ARG A 155 -7.02 -11.67 -12.21
N HIS A 156 -6.30 -11.01 -11.31
CA HIS A 156 -4.84 -10.99 -11.33
C HIS A 156 -4.18 -11.99 -10.37
N GLY A 157 -4.96 -12.81 -9.66
CA GLY A 157 -4.43 -13.78 -8.69
C GLY A 157 -3.66 -13.13 -7.54
N LEU A 158 -4.02 -11.89 -7.17
CA LEU A 158 -3.28 -11.06 -6.21
C LEU A 158 -3.71 -11.25 -4.76
N ALA A 159 -4.72 -12.09 -4.52
CA ALA A 159 -5.18 -12.38 -3.18
C ALA A 159 -4.14 -13.25 -2.44
N SER A 160 -3.26 -12.62 -1.67
CA SER A 160 -2.31 -13.34 -0.82
C SER A 160 -3.04 -14.23 0.19
N ARG A 161 -2.36 -15.24 0.74
CA ARG A 161 -2.93 -16.14 1.76
C ARG A 161 -3.58 -15.36 2.91
N HIS A 162 -2.94 -14.29 3.36
CA HIS A 162 -3.44 -13.44 4.44
C HIS A 162 -4.63 -12.58 4.01
N LEU A 163 -4.62 -12.05 2.79
CA LEU A 163 -5.76 -11.31 2.26
C LEU A 163 -6.97 -12.23 2.08
N ARG A 164 -6.79 -13.46 1.61
CA ARG A 164 -7.87 -14.46 1.48
C ARG A 164 -8.51 -14.80 2.83
N VAL A 165 -7.74 -14.83 3.93
CA VAL A 165 -8.29 -14.95 5.29
C VAL A 165 -9.16 -13.74 5.64
N ARG A 166 -8.71 -12.52 5.30
CA ARG A 166 -9.49 -11.28 5.53
C ARG A 166 -10.75 -11.20 4.68
N LEU A 167 -10.73 -11.81 3.50
CA LEU A 167 -11.90 -12.00 2.62
C LEU A 167 -12.82 -13.14 3.08
N ARG A 168 -12.50 -13.80 4.20
CA ARG A 168 -13.25 -14.93 4.78
C ARG A 168 -13.37 -16.15 3.86
N GLU A 169 -12.37 -16.39 3.04
CA GLU A 169 -12.34 -17.59 2.20
C GLU A 169 -12.11 -18.85 3.07
N PRO A 170 -13.01 -19.86 3.01
CA PRO A 170 -12.96 -21.02 3.91
C PRO A 170 -11.63 -21.80 3.85
N GLU A 171 -11.09 -22.00 2.65
CA GLU A 171 -9.82 -22.71 2.46
C GLU A 171 -8.63 -21.95 3.09
N ALA A 172 -8.62 -20.63 2.98
CA ALA A 172 -7.57 -19.79 3.54
C ALA A 172 -7.64 -19.75 5.07
N ILE A 173 -8.85 -19.68 5.63
CA ILE A 173 -9.08 -19.78 7.08
C ILE A 173 -8.58 -21.14 7.59
N ALA A 174 -8.96 -22.25 6.95
CA ALA A 174 -8.52 -23.59 7.34
C ALA A 174 -7.00 -23.74 7.31
N ALA A 175 -6.34 -23.21 6.27
CA ALA A 175 -4.89 -23.20 6.17
C ALA A 175 -4.24 -22.38 7.29
N ALA A 176 -4.76 -21.18 7.58
CA ALA A 176 -4.25 -20.33 8.65
C ALA A 176 -4.41 -20.97 10.04
N LEU A 177 -5.53 -21.66 10.30
CA LEU A 177 -5.77 -22.39 11.55
C LEU A 177 -4.72 -23.48 11.76
N LYS A 178 -4.41 -24.22 10.68
CA LYS A 178 -3.35 -25.24 10.69
C LYS A 178 -1.98 -24.61 10.96
N THR A 179 -1.62 -23.54 10.25
CA THR A 179 -0.33 -22.86 10.43
C THR A 179 -0.15 -22.32 11.85
N ALA A 180 -1.18 -21.74 12.46
CA ALA A 180 -1.09 -21.21 13.83
C ALA A 180 -0.71 -22.30 14.87
N MET A 181 -1.24 -23.51 14.69
CA MET A 181 -1.00 -24.66 15.56
C MET A 181 0.26 -25.47 15.23
N ASP A 182 0.84 -25.30 14.04
CA ASP A 182 2.02 -26.03 13.60
C ASP A 182 3.27 -25.55 14.35
N GLU A 183 3.86 -26.41 15.18
CA GLU A 183 5.07 -26.10 15.93
C GLU A 183 6.33 -25.98 15.07
N MET A 184 6.31 -26.56 13.86
CA MET A 184 7.41 -26.48 12.90
C MET A 184 7.30 -25.26 11.98
N ALA A 185 6.13 -24.60 11.93
CA ALA A 185 5.96 -23.38 11.17
C ALA A 185 6.79 -22.23 11.77
N ARG A 186 7.21 -21.31 10.91
CA ARG A 186 8.01 -20.15 11.36
C ARG A 186 7.21 -19.29 12.33
N MET A 187 7.88 -18.82 13.40
CA MET A 187 7.22 -18.07 14.47
C MET A 187 6.49 -16.81 13.97
N ASP A 188 7.07 -16.10 13.00
CA ASP A 188 6.48 -14.92 12.37
C ASP A 188 5.18 -15.23 11.61
N GLU A 189 5.15 -16.33 10.86
CA GLU A 189 3.94 -16.80 10.17
C GLU A 189 2.85 -17.20 11.16
N ARG A 190 3.21 -17.89 12.25
CA ARG A 190 2.28 -18.27 13.33
C ARG A 190 1.67 -17.04 14.00
N LEU A 191 2.50 -16.08 14.38
CA LEU A 191 2.07 -14.83 15.00
C LEU A 191 1.16 -14.03 14.08
N LEU A 192 1.45 -14.00 12.78
CA LEU A 192 0.62 -13.34 11.78
C LEU A 192 -0.77 -13.99 11.69
N CYS A 193 -0.85 -15.32 11.61
CA CYS A 193 -2.13 -16.05 11.58
C CYS A 193 -2.96 -15.76 12.84
N VAL A 194 -2.34 -15.82 14.02
CA VAL A 194 -2.99 -15.53 15.30
C VAL A 194 -3.59 -14.11 15.32
N ARG A 195 -2.83 -13.10 14.90
CA ARG A 195 -3.32 -11.71 14.84
C ARG A 195 -4.45 -11.55 13.83
N LEU A 196 -4.35 -12.19 12.67
CA LEU A 196 -5.40 -12.15 11.63
C LEU A 196 -6.73 -12.66 12.15
N PHE A 197 -6.73 -13.68 13.01
CA PHE A 197 -7.97 -14.16 13.62
C PHE A 197 -8.67 -13.08 14.43
N GLY A 198 -7.94 -12.33 15.26
CA GLY A 198 -8.53 -11.20 15.99
C GLY A 198 -9.02 -10.08 15.07
N GLU A 199 -8.27 -9.76 14.01
CA GLU A 199 -8.64 -8.72 13.03
C GLU A 199 -9.94 -9.04 12.27
N VAL A 200 -10.14 -10.31 11.88
CA VAL A 200 -11.26 -10.75 11.04
C VAL A 200 -12.47 -11.23 11.87
N LYS A 201 -12.23 -11.52 13.16
CA LYS A 201 -13.17 -12.17 14.09
C LYS A 201 -13.69 -13.50 13.52
N VAL A 202 -12.79 -14.42 13.20
CA VAL A 202 -13.10 -15.78 12.71
C VAL A 202 -13.56 -16.67 13.87
N PRO A 203 -14.86 -17.03 14.00
CA PRO A 203 -15.37 -17.77 15.17
C PRO A 203 -14.67 -19.12 15.38
N GLU A 204 -14.33 -19.83 14.30
CA GLU A 204 -13.67 -21.13 14.31
C GLU A 204 -12.25 -21.08 14.89
N SER A 205 -11.66 -19.89 15.01
CA SER A 205 -10.33 -19.70 15.58
C SER A 205 -10.31 -19.62 17.10
N VAL A 206 -11.46 -19.36 17.76
CA VAL A 206 -11.52 -19.18 19.22
C VAL A 206 -10.94 -20.39 19.98
N PRO A 207 -11.29 -21.66 19.66
CA PRO A 207 -10.69 -22.82 20.32
C PRO A 207 -9.17 -22.92 20.12
N VAL A 208 -8.68 -22.54 18.92
CA VAL A 208 -7.25 -22.51 18.61
C VAL A 208 -6.53 -21.44 19.43
N LEU A 209 -7.09 -20.23 19.50
CA LEU A 209 -6.53 -19.14 20.30
C LEU A 209 -6.47 -19.50 21.79
N LEU A 210 -7.55 -20.05 22.36
CA LEU A 210 -7.59 -20.50 23.75
C LEU A 210 -6.53 -21.58 24.03
N ARG A 211 -6.38 -22.56 23.12
CA ARG A 211 -5.34 -23.58 23.24
C ARG A 211 -3.94 -22.95 23.25
N LEU A 212 -3.67 -22.00 22.35
CA LEU A 212 -2.37 -21.32 22.29
C LEU A 212 -2.07 -20.53 23.57
N VAL A 213 -3.07 -19.92 24.22
CA VAL A 213 -2.88 -19.24 25.51
C VAL A 213 -2.39 -20.21 26.60
N VAL A 214 -2.95 -21.42 26.63
CA VAL A 214 -2.65 -22.42 27.66
C VAL A 214 -1.34 -23.17 27.39
N SER A 215 -1.14 -23.61 26.15
CA SER A 215 -0.11 -24.61 25.83
C SER A 215 1.09 -24.08 25.03
N ALA A 216 1.04 -22.86 24.48
CA ALA A 216 2.13 -22.41 23.63
C ALA A 216 3.41 -22.14 24.45
N PRO A 217 4.58 -22.68 24.05
CA PRO A 217 5.83 -22.46 24.77
C PRO A 217 6.27 -20.99 24.71
N SER A 218 6.01 -20.32 23.59
CA SER A 218 6.36 -18.90 23.38
C SER A 218 5.42 -17.95 24.14
N ASN A 219 6.01 -17.09 24.97
CA ASN A 219 5.29 -15.99 25.62
C ASN A 219 4.74 -14.98 24.59
N GLU A 220 5.41 -14.81 23.45
CA GLU A 220 4.95 -13.90 22.40
C GLU A 220 3.67 -14.43 21.74
N LEU A 221 3.61 -15.74 21.46
CA LEU A 221 2.44 -16.37 20.86
C LEU A 221 1.25 -16.38 21.83
N ARG A 222 1.50 -16.62 23.13
CA ARG A 222 0.47 -16.50 24.18
C ARG A 222 -0.10 -15.10 24.25
N LYS A 223 0.76 -14.07 24.25
CA LYS A 223 0.33 -12.66 24.25
C LYS A 223 -0.49 -12.34 23.01
N ALA A 224 -0.04 -12.72 21.82
CA ALA A 224 -0.78 -12.48 20.58
C ALA A 224 -2.15 -13.16 20.59
N ALA A 225 -2.24 -14.39 21.11
CA ALA A 225 -3.51 -15.11 21.23
C ALA A 225 -4.47 -14.44 22.21
N LEU A 226 -3.98 -14.00 23.38
CA LEU A 226 -4.76 -13.21 24.34
C LEU A 226 -5.26 -11.90 23.72
N THR A 227 -4.38 -11.13 23.06
CA THR A 227 -4.77 -9.87 22.39
C THR A 227 -5.83 -10.12 21.32
N SER A 228 -5.74 -11.23 20.59
CA SER A 228 -6.71 -11.56 19.54
C SER A 228 -8.05 -11.99 20.14
N LEU A 229 -8.05 -12.76 21.22
CA LEU A 229 -9.27 -13.14 21.96
C LEU A 229 -10.01 -11.93 22.53
N LEU A 230 -9.29 -10.90 23.00
CA LEU A 230 -9.88 -9.65 23.51
C LEU A 230 -10.72 -8.89 22.48
N LEU A 231 -10.57 -9.20 21.19
CA LEU A 231 -11.34 -8.57 20.10
C LEU A 231 -12.65 -9.30 19.78
N TYR A 232 -12.84 -10.50 20.32
CA TYR A 232 -14.10 -11.23 20.22
C TYR A 232 -15.07 -10.70 21.27
N ASP A 233 -16.32 -10.48 20.84
CA ASP A 233 -17.36 -10.03 21.74
C ASP A 233 -17.80 -11.22 22.61
N ASN A 234 -17.98 -11.00 23.91
CA ASN A 234 -18.52 -11.99 24.85
C ASN A 234 -20.05 -12.01 24.69
N GLU A 235 -20.58 -12.53 23.58
CA GLU A 235 -22.00 -12.86 23.46
C GLU A 235 -22.18 -14.32 23.03
#